data_AF-A0A373A1T1-F1
#
_entry.id   AF-A0A373A1T1-F1
#
_cell.length_a   1.000
_cell.length_b   1.000
_cell.length_c   1.000
_cell.angle_alpha   90.00
_cell.angle_beta   90.00
_cell.angle_gamma   90.00
#
_symmetry.space_group_name_H-M   'P 1'
#
loop_
_entity.id
_entity.type
_entity.pdbx_description
1 polymer ?
#
loop_
_entity_poly.entity_id
_entity_poly.type
_entity_poly.pdbx_seq_one_letter_code
_entity_poly.pdbx_strand_id
1 'polypeptide(L)'
;MVYPLIGHLLDVAAVAWWAWDLHLVDVQRRVLVTGMGMDPDSAKDRGRARALLACWAGWHDVGKIGGFQCKDVEAYELLHGYDSLDAGVVSSHGHVTHLFLAHALPALGYDADGDGLALVSPARRVAQMLAGHHGRYPAPPSRRALRSTAIRDRELGAGEWERQRHLHLAAVADVLGGPGVPPVLSVEAAVLATEVVVLSDWLASQEHHVEAQLHAMKSIGGDPLESHWDRALEAAPALIGDAGLLVPQWKETPLA
;
A
#
# COMPACT_ATOMS: atom_id res chain seq x y z
N MET A 1 -19.79 -7.09 -8.18
CA MET A 1 -18.71 -6.96 -9.19
C MET A 1 -17.41 -7.28 -8.46
N VAL A 2 -16.63 -8.25 -8.94
CA VAL A 2 -15.37 -8.65 -8.31
C VAL A 2 -14.22 -8.00 -9.07
N TYR A 3 -13.42 -7.19 -8.38
CA TYR A 3 -12.23 -6.56 -8.95
C TYR A 3 -10.97 -7.23 -8.39
N PRO A 4 -10.00 -7.65 -9.24
CA PRO A 4 -8.80 -8.34 -8.76
C PRO A 4 -8.01 -7.46 -7.78
N LEU A 5 -7.64 -8.02 -6.63
CA LEU A 5 -6.92 -7.27 -5.60
C LEU A 5 -5.65 -6.62 -6.15
N ILE A 6 -4.84 -7.35 -6.94
CA ILE A 6 -3.63 -6.79 -7.53
C ILE A 6 -3.93 -5.56 -8.42
N GLY A 7 -5.06 -5.54 -9.13
CA GLY A 7 -5.51 -4.38 -9.90
C GLY A 7 -5.73 -3.17 -8.99
N HIS A 8 -6.49 -3.35 -7.90
CA HIS A 8 -6.71 -2.31 -6.89
C HIS A 8 -5.41 -1.80 -6.26
N LEU A 9 -4.49 -2.71 -5.91
CA LEU A 9 -3.19 -2.34 -5.33
C LEU A 9 -2.37 -1.47 -6.30
N LEU A 10 -2.39 -1.80 -7.61
CA LEU A 10 -1.71 -1.02 -8.64
C LEU A 10 -2.40 0.33 -8.89
N ASP A 11 -3.73 0.39 -8.86
CA ASP A 11 -4.48 1.65 -9.00
C ASP A 11 -4.16 2.61 -7.86
N VAL A 12 -4.17 2.12 -6.61
CA VAL A 12 -3.82 2.93 -5.43
C VAL A 12 -2.36 3.38 -5.49
N ALA A 13 -1.43 2.52 -5.92
CA ALA A 13 -0.04 2.91 -6.12
C ALA A 13 0.11 4.01 -7.19
N ALA A 14 -0.65 3.92 -8.30
CA ALA A 14 -0.62 4.90 -9.38
C ALA A 14 -1.18 6.27 -8.95
N VAL A 15 -2.27 6.27 -8.17
CA VAL A 15 -2.81 7.50 -7.58
C VAL A 15 -1.80 8.12 -6.61
N ALA A 16 -1.22 7.33 -5.71
CA ALA A 16 -0.21 7.82 -4.77
C ALA A 16 1.03 8.37 -5.49
N TRP A 17 1.44 7.72 -6.59
CA TRP A 17 2.52 8.21 -7.45
C TRP A 17 2.22 9.60 -7.98
N TRP A 18 1.02 9.88 -8.49
CA TRP A 18 0.67 11.20 -9.02
C TRP A 18 0.31 12.22 -7.94
N ALA A 19 -0.27 11.79 -6.82
CA ALA A 19 -0.55 12.65 -5.67
C ALA A 19 0.72 13.35 -5.16
N TRP A 20 1.89 12.71 -5.31
CA TRP A 20 3.18 13.32 -5.01
C TRP A 20 3.40 14.67 -5.70
N ASP A 21 3.08 14.79 -7.00
CA ASP A 21 3.30 16.02 -7.77
C ASP A 21 2.06 16.91 -7.80
N LEU A 22 0.87 16.30 -7.85
CA LEU A 22 -0.37 17.00 -8.13
C LEU A 22 -1.10 17.46 -6.87
N HIS A 23 -0.90 16.80 -5.74
CA HIS A 23 -1.65 17.07 -4.50
C HIS A 23 -0.76 17.60 -3.39
N LEU A 24 0.41 16.98 -3.17
CA LEU A 24 1.33 17.44 -2.13
C LEU A 24 1.95 18.79 -2.51
N VAL A 25 2.16 19.66 -1.52
CA VAL A 25 2.98 20.86 -1.67
C VAL A 25 4.44 20.60 -1.31
N ASP A 26 5.35 21.48 -1.72
CA ASP A 26 6.80 21.30 -1.51
C ASP A 26 7.18 21.02 -0.06
N VAL A 27 6.56 21.73 0.91
CA VAL A 27 6.86 21.51 2.32
C VAL A 27 6.46 20.09 2.78
N GLN A 28 5.35 19.54 2.28
CA GLN A 28 4.91 18.18 2.59
C GLN A 28 5.84 17.14 1.96
N ARG A 29 6.24 17.33 0.69
CA ARG A 29 7.25 16.49 0.05
C ARG A 29 8.56 16.50 0.84
N ARG A 30 9.03 17.66 1.28
CA ARG A 30 10.26 17.77 2.10
C ARG A 30 10.14 17.03 3.43
N VAL A 31 8.99 17.10 4.11
CA VAL A 31 8.71 16.31 5.33
C VAL A 31 8.84 14.81 5.06
N LEU A 32 8.26 14.31 3.97
CA LEU A 32 8.37 12.91 3.58
C LEU A 32 9.82 12.49 3.32
N VAL A 33 10.55 13.23 2.46
CA VAL A 33 11.94 12.87 2.10
C VAL A 33 12.85 12.90 3.33
N THR A 34 12.77 13.96 4.12
CA THR A 34 13.60 14.12 5.33
C THR A 34 13.25 13.07 6.36
N GLY A 35 11.96 12.81 6.58
CA GLY A 35 11.49 11.79 7.50
C GLY A 35 11.85 10.37 7.06
N MET A 36 12.09 10.14 5.77
CA MET A 36 12.67 8.88 5.25
C MET A 36 14.20 8.79 5.42
N GLY A 37 14.85 9.81 5.99
CA GLY A 37 16.30 9.86 6.15
C GLY A 37 17.06 10.16 4.86
N MET A 38 16.41 10.86 3.93
CA MET A 38 16.96 11.17 2.61
C MET A 38 17.12 12.69 2.43
N ASP A 39 17.89 13.12 1.43
CA ASP A 39 18.14 14.53 1.15
C ASP A 39 16.98 15.16 0.35
N PRO A 40 16.21 16.12 0.91
CA PRO A 40 15.10 16.77 0.21
C PRO A 40 15.53 17.56 -1.03
N ASP A 41 16.78 18.01 -1.11
CA ASP A 41 17.29 18.80 -2.22
C ASP A 41 17.87 17.92 -3.35
N SER A 42 18.12 16.63 -3.08
CA SER A 42 18.50 15.61 -4.06
C SER A 42 17.31 15.13 -4.90
N ALA A 43 17.39 15.31 -6.23
CA ALA A 43 16.35 14.83 -7.16
C ALA A 43 16.20 13.30 -7.13
N LYS A 44 17.31 12.58 -6.95
CA LYS A 44 17.32 11.12 -6.83
C LYS A 44 16.53 10.67 -5.61
N ASP A 45 16.74 11.33 -4.47
CA ASP A 45 16.10 10.98 -3.21
C ASP A 45 14.62 11.37 -3.20
N ARG A 46 14.24 12.49 -3.82
CA ARG A 46 12.83 12.82 -4.07
C ARG A 46 12.13 11.75 -4.91
N GLY A 47 12.76 11.32 -6.00
CA GLY A 47 12.23 10.25 -6.85
C GLY A 47 12.07 8.92 -6.10
N ARG A 48 13.06 8.58 -5.27
CA ARG A 48 13.01 7.39 -4.42
C ARG A 48 11.90 7.45 -3.36
N ALA A 49 11.75 8.59 -2.69
CA ALA A 49 10.70 8.80 -1.69
C ALA A 49 9.29 8.71 -2.31
N ARG A 50 9.11 9.27 -3.51
CA ARG A 50 7.88 9.10 -4.29
C ARG A 50 7.56 7.63 -4.56
N ALA A 51 8.54 6.88 -5.06
CA ALA A 51 8.38 5.47 -5.37
C ALA A 51 8.09 4.63 -4.12
N LEU A 52 8.75 4.92 -2.99
CA LEU A 52 8.44 4.29 -1.70
C LEU A 52 7.02 4.57 -1.24
N LEU A 53 6.56 5.82 -1.33
CA LEU A 53 5.20 6.20 -0.95
C LEU A 53 4.15 5.47 -1.80
N ALA A 54 4.34 5.43 -3.12
CA ALA A 54 3.48 4.69 -4.03
C ALA A 54 3.47 3.18 -3.72
N CYS A 55 4.64 2.62 -3.41
CA CYS A 55 4.78 1.20 -3.05
C CYS A 55 4.03 0.87 -1.77
N TRP A 56 4.13 1.71 -0.74
CA TRP A 56 3.38 1.52 0.50
C TRP A 56 1.87 1.65 0.29
N ALA A 57 1.44 2.62 -0.51
CA ALA A 57 0.03 2.75 -0.87
C ALA A 57 -0.48 1.48 -1.58
N GLY A 58 0.28 0.92 -2.52
CA GLY A 58 -0.05 -0.36 -3.15
C GLY A 58 0.06 -1.60 -2.25
N TRP A 59 0.48 -1.47 -0.99
CA TRP A 59 0.52 -2.59 -0.03
C TRP A 59 -0.57 -2.53 1.04
N HIS A 60 -1.35 -1.44 1.10
CA HIS A 60 -2.28 -1.17 2.21
C HIS A 60 -3.29 -2.31 2.46
N ASP A 61 -3.75 -2.93 1.38
CA ASP A 61 -4.80 -3.94 1.37
C ASP A 61 -4.28 -5.38 1.24
N VAL A 62 -2.98 -5.62 1.43
CA VAL A 62 -2.40 -6.98 1.36
C VAL A 62 -3.06 -7.95 2.34
N GLY A 63 -3.63 -7.45 3.45
CA GLY A 63 -4.41 -8.23 4.40
C GLY A 63 -5.77 -8.72 3.87
N LYS A 64 -6.18 -8.31 2.66
CA LYS A 64 -7.32 -8.93 1.96
C LYS A 64 -6.97 -10.31 1.39
N ILE A 65 -5.69 -10.68 1.30
CA ILE A 65 -5.23 -12.03 0.91
C ILE A 65 -5.29 -12.93 2.15
N GLY A 66 -6.44 -13.55 2.37
CA GLY A 66 -6.71 -14.39 3.54
C GLY A 66 -8.22 -14.46 3.78
N GLY A 67 -8.63 -14.36 5.05
CA GLY A 67 -10.03 -14.57 5.46
C GLY A 67 -11.03 -13.58 4.84
N PHE A 68 -10.55 -12.44 4.33
CA PHE A 68 -11.38 -11.49 3.58
C PHE A 68 -11.95 -12.11 2.30
N GLN A 69 -11.24 -13.05 1.65
CA GLN A 69 -11.72 -13.71 0.43
C GLN A 69 -13.01 -14.49 0.65
N CYS A 70 -13.25 -15.00 1.87
CA CYS A 70 -14.48 -15.73 2.23
C CYS A 70 -15.75 -14.84 2.24
N LYS A 71 -15.62 -13.52 2.06
CA LYS A 71 -16.78 -12.61 1.99
C LYS A 71 -17.59 -12.76 0.72
N ASP A 72 -16.98 -13.28 -0.35
CA ASP A 72 -17.67 -13.68 -1.58
C ASP A 72 -17.56 -15.19 -1.70
N VAL A 73 -18.64 -15.90 -1.35
CA VAL A 73 -18.64 -17.37 -1.28
C VAL A 73 -18.39 -17.97 -2.65
N GLU A 74 -19.02 -17.44 -3.69
CA GLU A 74 -18.91 -17.96 -5.06
C GLU A 74 -17.48 -17.79 -5.58
N ALA A 75 -16.87 -16.62 -5.40
CA ALA A 75 -15.48 -16.39 -5.79
C ALA A 75 -14.49 -17.21 -4.95
N TYR A 76 -14.76 -17.38 -3.65
CA TYR A 76 -13.91 -18.15 -2.75
C TYR A 76 -13.87 -19.64 -3.12
N GLU A 77 -15.02 -20.21 -3.52
CA GLU A 77 -15.11 -21.61 -3.95
C GLU A 77 -14.28 -21.92 -5.22
N LEU A 78 -13.92 -20.90 -6.00
CA LEU A 78 -13.04 -21.03 -7.17
C LEU A 78 -11.55 -21.09 -6.80
N LEU A 79 -11.18 -20.81 -5.55
CA LEU A 79 -9.78 -20.85 -5.11
C LEU A 79 -9.33 -22.30 -4.91
N HIS A 80 -8.28 -22.70 -5.63
CA HIS A 80 -7.68 -24.03 -5.54
C HIS A 80 -6.27 -23.97 -4.97
N GLY A 81 -5.93 -24.90 -4.08
CA GLY A 81 -4.60 -24.98 -3.45
C GLY A 81 -4.41 -24.07 -2.22
N TYR A 82 -5.48 -23.45 -1.73
CA TYR A 82 -5.47 -22.63 -0.52
C TYR A 82 -6.02 -23.43 0.66
N ASP A 83 -5.28 -23.46 1.76
CA ASP A 83 -5.76 -24.09 3.00
C ASP A 83 -7.00 -23.36 3.51
N SER A 84 -7.98 -24.11 4.01
CA SER A 84 -9.18 -23.53 4.63
C SER A 84 -8.78 -22.69 5.84
N LEU A 85 -9.22 -21.44 5.87
CA LEU A 85 -9.05 -20.58 7.03
C LEU A 85 -10.12 -20.89 8.08
N ASP A 86 -9.72 -20.82 9.35
CA ASP A 86 -10.63 -21.06 10.48
C ASP A 86 -11.78 -20.03 10.45
N ALA A 87 -13.00 -20.48 10.16
CA ALA A 87 -14.18 -19.63 10.03
C ALA A 87 -14.53 -18.82 11.31
N GLY A 88 -13.91 -19.14 12.45
CA GLY A 88 -14.05 -18.44 13.72
C GLY A 88 -13.10 -17.25 13.93
N VAL A 89 -12.18 -16.96 12.99
CA VAL A 89 -11.20 -15.86 13.10
C VAL A 89 -11.37 -14.89 11.93
N VAL A 90 -12.42 -14.07 11.98
CA VAL A 90 -12.57 -12.96 11.03
C VAL A 90 -11.87 -11.73 11.59
N SER A 91 -10.57 -11.65 11.38
CA SER A 91 -9.79 -10.43 11.65
C SER A 91 -10.11 -9.37 10.59
N SER A 92 -10.06 -8.09 10.95
CA SER A 92 -10.13 -7.03 9.95
C SER A 92 -8.92 -7.13 9.01
N HIS A 93 -9.09 -6.80 7.73
CA HIS A 93 -7.98 -6.89 6.78
C HIS A 93 -6.85 -5.92 7.15
N GLY A 94 -7.14 -4.77 7.77
CA GLY A 94 -6.12 -3.89 8.35
C GLY A 94 -5.27 -4.56 9.44
N HIS A 95 -5.88 -5.39 10.31
CA HIS A 95 -5.12 -6.18 11.30
C HIS A 95 -4.24 -7.23 10.62
N VAL A 96 -4.76 -7.92 9.61
CA VAL A 96 -4.00 -8.90 8.82
C VAL A 96 -2.82 -8.21 8.10
N THR A 97 -3.05 -7.04 7.49
CA THR A 97 -1.99 -6.18 6.90
C THR A 97 -0.92 -5.89 7.95
N HIS A 98 -1.31 -5.44 9.16
CA HIS A 98 -0.36 -5.14 10.23
C HIS A 98 0.51 -6.34 10.60
N LEU A 99 -0.13 -7.48 10.87
CA LEU A 99 0.55 -8.67 11.34
C LEU A 99 1.48 -9.25 10.28
N PHE A 100 1.01 -9.29 9.03
CA PHE A 100 1.81 -9.77 7.91
C PHE A 100 3.02 -8.86 7.66
N LEU A 101 2.82 -7.55 7.50
CA LEU A 101 3.91 -6.63 7.18
C LEU A 101 4.94 -6.50 8.31
N ALA A 102 4.50 -6.58 9.57
CA ALA A 102 5.42 -6.61 10.71
C ALA A 102 6.38 -7.81 10.68
N HIS A 103 6.03 -8.88 9.94
CA HIS A 103 6.87 -10.06 9.73
C HIS A 103 7.63 -10.03 8.40
N ALA A 104 6.99 -9.57 7.31
CA ALA A 104 7.56 -9.60 5.97
C ALA A 104 8.61 -8.50 5.73
N LEU A 105 8.38 -7.28 6.25
CA LEU A 105 9.24 -6.13 5.98
C LEU A 105 10.71 -6.32 6.44
N PRO A 106 11.02 -6.94 7.60
CA PRO A 106 12.40 -7.26 7.96
C PRO A 106 13.15 -8.08 6.89
N ALA A 107 12.49 -9.07 6.29
CA ALA A 107 13.09 -9.88 5.22
C ALA A 107 13.33 -9.10 3.92
N LEU A 108 12.61 -7.98 3.73
CA LEU A 108 12.81 -7.04 2.64
C LEU A 108 13.89 -5.98 2.94
N GLY A 109 14.55 -6.06 4.11
CA GLY A 109 15.66 -5.17 4.48
C GLY A 109 15.27 -3.98 5.36
N TYR A 110 14.00 -3.87 5.79
CA TYR A 110 13.55 -2.79 6.70
C TYR A 110 14.13 -2.89 8.14
N ASP A 111 14.99 -3.88 8.40
CA ASP A 111 15.64 -4.15 9.69
C ASP A 111 17.18 -4.24 9.57
N ALA A 112 17.78 -3.39 8.74
CA ALA A 112 19.23 -3.40 8.53
C ALA A 112 20.05 -3.18 9.82
N ASP A 113 19.44 -2.59 10.86
CA ASP A 113 20.10 -2.26 12.14
C ASP A 113 19.89 -3.33 13.25
N GLY A 114 19.19 -4.44 12.97
CA GLY A 114 19.26 -5.68 13.77
C GLY A 114 18.26 -5.86 14.93
N ASP A 115 17.21 -5.05 15.03
CA ASP A 115 16.04 -5.37 15.87
C ASP A 115 14.74 -4.86 15.25
N GLY A 116 14.17 -5.64 14.34
CA GLY A 116 12.93 -5.33 13.62
C GLY A 116 11.74 -5.28 14.58
N LEU A 117 11.95 -5.74 15.82
CA LEU A 117 11.01 -5.67 16.93
C LEU A 117 11.22 -4.42 17.81
N ALA A 118 12.12 -3.51 17.46
CA ALA A 118 12.23 -2.19 18.07
C ALA A 118 11.01 -1.34 17.68
N LEU A 119 10.44 -0.59 18.63
CA LEU A 119 9.29 0.29 18.38
C LEU A 119 9.59 1.40 17.36
N VAL A 120 10.87 1.68 17.12
CA VAL A 120 11.33 2.73 16.22
C VAL A 120 11.67 2.23 14.81
N SER A 121 11.57 0.92 14.54
CA SER A 121 11.98 0.36 13.25
C SER A 121 11.09 0.85 12.10
N PRO A 122 11.67 1.12 10.90
CA PRO A 122 10.89 1.43 9.70
C PRO A 122 9.86 0.33 9.37
N ALA A 123 10.22 -0.94 9.56
CA ALA A 123 9.33 -2.08 9.37
C ALA A 123 8.02 -1.94 10.16
N ARG A 124 8.10 -1.67 11.47
CA ARG A 124 6.92 -1.52 12.31
C ARG A 124 6.12 -0.29 11.98
N ARG A 125 6.80 0.81 11.68
CA ARG A 125 6.13 2.07 11.39
C ARG A 125 5.34 1.97 10.08
N VAL A 126 5.91 1.37 9.02
CA VAL A 126 5.18 1.08 7.78
C VAL A 126 4.01 0.11 8.03
N ALA A 127 4.22 -0.97 8.77
CA ALA A 127 3.15 -1.94 9.05
C ALA A 127 1.96 -1.32 9.81
N GLN A 128 2.24 -0.50 10.84
CA GLN A 128 1.21 0.18 11.61
C GLN A 128 0.52 1.29 10.81
N MET A 129 1.29 2.06 10.04
CA MET A 129 0.82 3.10 9.13
C MET A 129 -0.21 2.54 8.15
N LEU A 130 0.16 1.48 7.44
CA LEU A 130 -0.70 0.84 6.46
C LEU A 130 -1.90 0.15 7.10
N ALA A 131 -1.78 -0.40 8.29
CA ALA A 131 -2.94 -0.94 8.99
C ALA A 131 -3.93 0.14 9.47
N GLY A 132 -3.50 1.39 9.55
CA GLY A 132 -4.29 2.54 9.96
C GLY A 132 -5.16 3.16 8.85
N HIS A 133 -5.12 2.64 7.61
CA HIS A 133 -5.75 3.28 6.45
C HIS A 133 -7.29 3.40 6.51
N HIS A 134 -7.96 2.74 7.46
CA HIS A 134 -9.39 2.97 7.75
C HIS A 134 -9.63 4.00 8.87
N GLY A 135 -8.68 4.89 9.11
CA GLY A 135 -8.80 5.99 10.08
C GLY A 135 -8.49 5.61 11.54
N ARG A 136 -7.96 4.41 11.79
CA ARG A 136 -7.57 3.98 13.15
C ARG A 136 -6.29 3.15 13.14
N TYR A 137 -5.22 3.72 13.67
CA TYR A 137 -3.98 2.97 13.91
C TYR A 137 -4.21 1.84 14.93
N PRO A 138 -3.83 0.60 14.62
CA PRO A 138 -3.87 -0.48 15.59
C PRO A 138 -2.79 -0.31 16.66
N ALA A 139 -3.02 -0.88 17.83
CA ALA A 139 -1.97 -1.05 18.81
C ALA A 139 -0.87 -1.98 18.22
N PRO A 140 0.42 -1.75 18.54
CA PRO A 140 1.48 -2.65 18.13
C PRO A 140 1.19 -4.08 18.60
N PRO A 141 1.35 -5.11 17.74
CA PRO A 141 1.19 -6.49 18.16
C PRO A 141 2.18 -6.82 19.27
N SER A 142 1.72 -7.64 20.24
CA SER A 142 2.59 -8.06 21.33
C SER A 142 3.81 -8.82 20.79
N ARG A 143 4.95 -8.76 21.49
CA ARG A 143 6.15 -9.55 21.14
C ARG A 143 5.83 -11.05 21.03
N ARG A 144 4.87 -11.55 21.81
CA ARG A 144 4.39 -12.94 21.74
C ARG A 144 3.67 -13.21 20.42
N ALA A 145 2.77 -12.33 19.99
CA ALA A 145 2.06 -12.47 18.72
C ALA A 145 3.04 -12.50 17.54
N LEU A 146 4.05 -11.64 17.54
CA LEU A 146 5.07 -11.58 16.48
C LEU A 146 6.00 -12.80 16.44
N ARG A 147 6.21 -13.49 17.56
CA ARG A 147 7.10 -14.67 17.65
C ARG A 147 6.36 -16.01 17.50
N SER A 148 5.04 -16.01 17.61
CA SER A 148 4.24 -17.22 17.65
C SER A 148 3.75 -17.61 16.25
N THR A 149 4.41 -18.60 15.65
CA THR A 149 3.98 -19.18 14.36
C THR A 149 2.53 -19.66 14.42
N ALA A 150 2.12 -20.30 15.51
CA ALA A 150 0.74 -20.78 15.67
C ALA A 150 -0.32 -19.65 15.67
N ILE A 151 -0.01 -18.46 16.18
CA ILE A 151 -0.96 -17.32 16.16
C ILE A 151 -1.01 -16.75 14.74
N ARG A 152 0.17 -16.61 14.13
CA ARG A 152 0.34 -16.11 12.78
C ARG A 152 -0.36 -17.00 11.76
N ASP A 153 -0.11 -18.30 11.77
CA ASP A 153 -0.64 -19.23 10.78
C ASP A 153 -2.18 -19.35 10.93
N ARG A 154 -2.72 -19.18 12.14
CA ARG A 154 -4.16 -19.12 12.38
C ARG A 154 -4.81 -17.86 11.79
N GLU A 155 -4.17 -16.70 11.89
CA GLU A 155 -4.74 -15.41 11.43
C GLU A 155 -4.43 -15.09 9.97
N LEU A 156 -3.25 -15.48 9.48
CA LEU A 156 -2.77 -15.20 8.13
C LEU A 156 -3.02 -16.37 7.17
N GLY A 157 -3.22 -17.59 7.67
CA GLY A 157 -3.08 -18.79 6.86
C GLY A 157 -1.62 -19.06 6.48
N ALA A 158 -1.38 -20.26 5.93
CA ALA A 158 -0.07 -20.73 5.51
C ALA A 158 -0.03 -21.07 4.00
N GLY A 159 1.12 -21.53 3.52
CA GLY A 159 1.27 -22.06 2.17
C GLY A 159 0.96 -21.03 1.08
N GLU A 160 -0.05 -21.31 0.28
CA GLU A 160 -0.44 -20.46 -0.85
C GLU A 160 -0.88 -19.06 -0.41
N TRP A 161 -1.53 -18.92 0.75
CA TRP A 161 -1.87 -17.61 1.30
C TRP A 161 -0.65 -16.73 1.55
N GLU A 162 0.38 -17.32 2.15
CA GLU A 162 1.64 -16.63 2.41
C GLU A 162 2.38 -16.31 1.11
N ARG A 163 2.43 -17.28 0.20
CA ARG A 163 3.05 -17.12 -1.12
C ARG A 163 2.43 -15.95 -1.89
N GLN A 164 1.09 -15.89 -1.95
CA GLN A 164 0.37 -14.85 -2.67
C GLN A 164 0.59 -13.47 -2.08
N ARG A 165 0.62 -13.32 -0.75
CA ARG A 165 0.95 -12.02 -0.14
C ARG A 165 2.33 -11.53 -0.55
N HIS A 166 3.35 -12.40 -0.52
CA HIS A 166 4.69 -12.03 -0.98
C HIS A 166 4.73 -11.69 -2.46
N LEU A 167 4.02 -12.45 -3.31
CA LEU A 167 3.92 -12.15 -4.74
C LEU A 167 3.26 -10.79 -5.00
N HIS A 168 2.22 -10.42 -4.25
CA HIS A 168 1.58 -9.12 -4.40
C HIS A 168 2.48 -7.98 -3.93
N LEU A 169 3.23 -8.17 -2.83
CA LEU A 169 4.24 -7.17 -2.41
C LEU A 169 5.30 -6.96 -3.50
N ALA A 170 5.83 -8.06 -4.04
CA ALA A 170 6.86 -8.04 -5.08
C ALA A 170 6.34 -7.38 -6.36
N ALA A 171 5.16 -7.80 -6.84
CA ALA A 171 4.55 -7.25 -8.04
C ALA A 171 4.39 -5.72 -7.99
N VAL A 172 3.91 -5.17 -6.87
CA VAL A 172 3.80 -3.72 -6.67
C VAL A 172 5.17 -3.04 -6.63
N ALA A 173 6.15 -3.64 -5.97
CA ALA A 173 7.51 -3.08 -5.91
C ALA A 173 8.19 -3.10 -7.30
N ASP A 174 7.99 -4.16 -8.07
CA ASP A 174 8.64 -4.38 -9.36
C ASP A 174 8.17 -3.37 -10.42
N VAL A 175 6.88 -3.07 -10.50
CA VAL A 175 6.37 -2.02 -11.43
C VAL A 175 6.88 -0.62 -11.08
N LEU A 176 7.27 -0.41 -9.82
CA LEU A 176 7.88 0.83 -9.32
C LEU A 176 9.42 0.82 -9.41
N GLY A 177 10.01 -0.20 -10.04
CA GLY A 177 11.45 -0.33 -10.22
C GLY A 177 12.22 -0.69 -8.94
N GLY A 178 11.56 -1.26 -7.94
CA GLY A 178 12.19 -1.73 -6.70
C GLY A 178 12.83 -0.59 -5.89
N PRO A 179 12.04 0.28 -5.24
CA PRO A 179 12.54 1.49 -4.57
C PRO A 179 13.47 1.26 -3.36
N GLY A 180 13.65 -0.01 -2.97
CA GLY A 180 14.43 -0.44 -1.81
C GLY A 180 13.72 -0.10 -0.51
N VAL A 181 14.49 0.19 0.54
CA VAL A 181 13.97 0.51 1.89
C VAL A 181 14.51 1.86 2.38
N PRO A 182 13.70 2.70 3.06
CA PRO A 182 14.23 3.94 3.61
C PRO A 182 15.16 3.65 4.80
N PRO A 183 16.24 4.42 5.00
CA PRO A 183 17.10 4.30 6.18
C PRO A 183 16.34 4.44 7.50
N VAL A 184 15.42 5.41 7.57
CA VAL A 184 14.55 5.63 8.72
C VAL A 184 13.15 5.98 8.22
N LEU A 185 12.17 6.02 9.12
CA LEU A 185 10.87 6.62 8.83
C LEU A 185 10.44 7.41 10.06
N SER A 186 10.30 8.73 10.00
CA SER A 186 9.83 9.51 11.15
C SER A 186 8.33 9.29 11.38
N VAL A 187 7.83 9.66 12.57
CA VAL A 187 6.39 9.54 12.88
C VAL A 187 5.58 10.50 12.01
N GLU A 188 6.07 11.72 11.83
CA GLU A 188 5.44 12.78 11.02
C GLU A 188 5.32 12.35 9.56
N ALA A 189 6.39 11.78 8.99
CA ALA A 189 6.37 11.25 7.64
C ALA A 189 5.43 10.05 7.50
N ALA A 190 5.35 9.16 8.51
CA ALA A 190 4.41 8.04 8.48
C ALA A 190 2.94 8.50 8.57
N VAL A 191 2.62 9.49 9.40
CA VAL A 191 1.27 10.04 9.47
C VAL A 191 0.89 10.69 8.14
N LEU A 192 1.76 11.53 7.58
CA LEU A 192 1.52 12.15 6.27
C LEU A 192 1.39 11.11 5.14
N ALA A 193 2.22 10.07 5.15
CA ALA A 193 2.11 8.98 4.19
C ALA A 193 0.81 8.19 4.35
N THR A 194 0.29 8.02 5.58
CA THR A 194 -1.03 7.41 5.83
C THR A 194 -2.11 8.21 5.13
N GLU A 195 -2.12 9.54 5.26
CA GLU A 195 -3.13 10.39 4.61
C GLU A 195 -3.11 10.23 3.09
N VAL A 196 -1.91 10.14 2.48
CA VAL A 196 -1.80 9.88 1.04
C VAL A 196 -2.32 8.49 0.68
N VAL A 197 -2.05 7.47 1.51
CA VAL A 197 -2.58 6.11 1.31
C VAL A 197 -4.10 6.10 1.36
N VAL A 198 -4.71 6.72 2.39
CA VAL A 198 -6.17 6.82 2.54
C VAL A 198 -6.79 7.54 1.35
N LEU A 199 -6.23 8.69 0.97
CA LEU A 199 -6.72 9.46 -0.18
C LEU A 199 -6.64 8.63 -1.47
N SER A 200 -5.53 7.93 -1.67
CA SER A 200 -5.31 7.13 -2.89
C SER A 200 -6.27 5.94 -2.96
N ASP A 201 -6.52 5.27 -1.83
CA ASP A 201 -7.52 4.20 -1.71
C ASP A 201 -8.93 4.71 -2.05
N TRP A 202 -9.32 5.87 -1.53
CA TRP A 202 -10.62 6.47 -1.84
C TRP A 202 -10.77 6.83 -3.31
N LEU A 203 -9.75 7.46 -3.90
CA LEU A 203 -9.81 7.87 -5.31
C LEU A 203 -9.82 6.69 -6.27
N ALA A 204 -9.03 5.64 -6.00
CA ALA A 204 -9.00 4.41 -6.79
C ALA A 204 -10.25 3.55 -6.60
N SER A 205 -10.96 3.69 -5.47
CA SER A 205 -12.19 2.95 -5.18
C SER A 205 -13.45 3.55 -5.82
N GLN A 206 -13.34 4.63 -6.60
CA GLN A 206 -14.49 5.22 -7.28
C GLN A 206 -15.07 4.23 -8.31
N GLU A 207 -16.39 3.98 -8.24
CA GLU A 207 -17.05 2.93 -9.03
C GLU A 207 -16.75 3.05 -10.54
N HIS A 208 -16.84 4.27 -11.09
CA HIS A 208 -16.57 4.51 -12.51
C HIS A 208 -15.11 4.19 -12.91
N HIS A 209 -14.15 4.36 -12.01
CA HIS A 209 -12.75 4.00 -12.26
C HIS A 209 -12.59 2.49 -12.29
N VAL A 210 -13.13 1.80 -11.27
CA VAL A 210 -13.10 0.33 -11.17
C VAL A 210 -13.79 -0.31 -12.38
N GLU A 211 -14.94 0.21 -12.79
CA GLU A 211 -15.68 -0.25 -13.97
C GLU A 211 -14.89 -0.07 -15.27
N ALA A 212 -14.23 1.08 -15.42
CA ALA A 212 -13.38 1.35 -16.59
C ALA A 212 -12.18 0.40 -16.64
N GLN A 213 -11.50 0.17 -15.51
CA GLN A 213 -10.40 -0.77 -15.42
C GLN A 213 -10.85 -2.20 -15.74
N LEU A 214 -11.99 -2.64 -15.20
CA LEU A 214 -12.57 -3.95 -15.51
C LEU A 214 -12.93 -4.11 -16.98
N HIS A 215 -13.48 -3.07 -17.62
CA HIS A 215 -13.77 -3.09 -19.05
C HIS A 215 -12.51 -3.19 -19.91
N ALA A 216 -11.42 -2.55 -19.46
CA ALA A 216 -10.14 -2.59 -20.15
C ALA A 216 -9.41 -3.94 -19.98
N MET A 217 -9.68 -4.67 -18.88
CA MET A 217 -9.13 -6.00 -18.66
C MET A 217 -9.65 -7.02 -19.68
N LYS A 218 -8.75 -7.68 -20.40
CA LYS A 218 -9.11 -8.76 -21.34
C LYS A 218 -9.70 -9.98 -20.64
N SER A 219 -9.20 -10.28 -19.44
CA SER A 219 -9.68 -11.33 -18.55
C SER A 219 -9.20 -11.05 -17.14
N ILE A 220 -10.01 -11.42 -16.14
CA ILE A 220 -9.63 -11.36 -14.73
C ILE A 220 -8.32 -12.15 -14.51
N GLY A 221 -7.27 -11.45 -14.07
CA GLY A 221 -5.96 -12.05 -13.77
C GLY A 221 -5.12 -12.49 -14.98
N GLY A 222 -5.52 -12.15 -16.21
CA GLY A 222 -4.79 -12.55 -17.43
C GLY A 222 -4.11 -11.40 -18.19
N ASP A 223 -4.28 -10.15 -17.75
CA ASP A 223 -3.57 -9.01 -18.32
C ASP A 223 -2.18 -8.87 -17.68
N PRO A 224 -1.11 -8.58 -18.44
CA PRO A 224 0.19 -8.27 -17.85
C PRO A 224 0.09 -7.11 -16.86
N LEU A 225 0.75 -7.24 -15.71
CA LEU A 225 0.65 -6.25 -14.64
C LEU A 225 1.17 -4.88 -15.06
N GLU A 226 2.16 -4.85 -15.96
CA GLU A 226 2.71 -3.64 -16.57
C GLU A 226 1.65 -2.91 -17.40
N SER A 227 0.85 -3.65 -18.18
CA SER A 227 -0.26 -3.07 -18.96
C SER A 227 -1.33 -2.46 -18.05
N HIS A 228 -1.62 -3.11 -16.91
CA HIS A 228 -2.55 -2.56 -15.92
C HIS A 228 -1.98 -1.32 -15.25
N TRP A 229 -0.72 -1.38 -14.82
CA TRP A 229 0.00 -0.27 -14.24
C TRP A 229 0.02 0.95 -15.15
N ASP A 230 0.34 0.79 -16.44
CA ASP A 230 0.40 1.89 -17.41
C ASP A 230 -0.96 2.60 -17.53
N ARG A 231 -2.06 1.84 -17.60
CA ARG A 231 -3.42 2.40 -17.62
C ARG A 231 -3.80 3.12 -16.33
N ALA A 232 -3.49 2.52 -15.18
CA ALA A 232 -3.73 3.12 -13.88
C ALA A 232 -2.96 4.44 -13.73
N LEU A 233 -1.70 4.46 -14.19
CA LEU A 233 -0.83 5.62 -14.19
C LEU A 233 -1.34 6.72 -15.12
N GLU A 234 -1.91 6.38 -16.27
CA GLU A 234 -2.53 7.32 -17.19
C GLU A 234 -3.83 7.92 -16.62
N ALA A 235 -4.65 7.13 -15.92
CA ALA A 235 -5.93 7.56 -15.38
C ALA A 235 -5.82 8.41 -14.09
N ALA A 236 -4.80 8.16 -13.26
CA ALA A 236 -4.65 8.77 -11.94
C ALA A 236 -4.69 10.31 -11.90
N PRO A 237 -4.07 11.07 -12.83
CA PRO A 237 -4.18 12.54 -12.85
C PRO A 237 -5.61 13.04 -12.96
N ALA A 238 -6.47 12.38 -13.76
CA ALA A 238 -7.86 12.75 -13.90
C ALA A 238 -8.64 12.53 -12.60
N LEU A 239 -8.41 11.41 -11.90
CA LEU A 239 -9.04 11.15 -10.59
C LEU A 239 -8.72 12.25 -9.57
N ILE A 240 -7.46 12.69 -9.50
CA ILE A 240 -7.03 13.77 -8.60
C ILE A 240 -7.63 15.11 -9.03
N GLY A 241 -7.66 15.38 -10.35
CA GLY A 241 -8.21 16.58 -10.95
C GLY A 241 -9.71 16.75 -10.71
N ASP A 242 -10.48 15.72 -11.03
CA ASP A 242 -11.94 15.70 -10.93
C ASP A 242 -12.42 15.78 -9.48
N ALA A 243 -11.61 15.29 -8.53
CA ALA A 243 -11.84 15.46 -7.10
C ALA A 243 -11.51 16.88 -6.58
N GLY A 244 -10.96 17.76 -7.42
CA GLY A 244 -10.60 19.13 -7.05
C GLY A 244 -9.36 19.23 -6.15
N LEU A 245 -8.46 18.24 -6.22
CA LEU A 245 -7.33 18.09 -5.28
C LEU A 245 -5.99 18.60 -5.83
N LEU A 246 -5.99 19.20 -7.02
CA LEU A 246 -4.80 19.80 -7.60
C LEU A 246 -4.28 20.94 -6.72
N VAL A 247 -2.97 21.05 -6.56
CA VAL A 247 -2.33 22.17 -5.86
C VAL A 247 -2.80 23.50 -6.46
N PRO A 248 -3.41 24.40 -5.68
CA PRO A 248 -3.88 25.68 -6.17
C PRO A 248 -2.74 26.53 -6.74
N GLN A 249 -2.93 27.04 -7.95
CA GLN A 249 -2.05 28.01 -8.57
C GLN A 249 -2.63 29.42 -8.33
N TRP A 250 -1.95 30.23 -7.53
CA TRP A 250 -2.32 31.64 -7.38
C TRP A 250 -1.92 32.39 -8.65
N LYS A 251 -2.87 33.08 -9.29
CA LYS A 251 -2.52 34.05 -10.33
C LYS A 251 -1.82 35.22 -9.65
N GLU A 252 -0.56 35.46 -9.98
CA GLU A 252 0.08 36.72 -9.64
C GLU A 252 -0.70 37.83 -10.33
N THR A 253 -1.51 38.55 -9.56
CA THR A 253 -2.07 39.81 -10.03
C THR A 253 -0.93 40.81 -9.85
N PRO A 254 -0.41 41.45 -10.91
CA PRO A 254 0.58 42.48 -10.74
C PRO A 254 0.02 43.54 -9.79
N LEU A 255 0.75 43.85 -8.71
CA LEU A 255 0.44 45.01 -7.90
C LEU A 255 0.52 46.24 -8.82
N ALA A 256 -0.63 46.86 -9.06
CA ALA A 256 -0.77 48.08 -9.85
C ALA A 256 -0.15 49.29 -9.14
#